data_AF-A0A4E9F0U9-F1
#
_entry.id   AF-A0A4E9F0U9-F1
#
_cell.length_a   1.000
_cell.length_b   1.000
_cell.length_c   1.000
_cell.angle_alpha   90.00
_cell.angle_beta   90.00
_cell.angle_gamma   90.00
#
_symmetry.space_group_name_H-M   'P 1'
#
loop_
_entity.id
_entity.type
_entity.pdbx_description
1 polymer ?
#
loop_
_entity_poly.entity_id
_entity_poly.type
_entity_poly.pdbx_seq_one_letter_code
_entity_poly.pdbx_strand_id
1 'polypeptide(L)'
;MTTLTISRLLRLNHTSDYGTINVLREFQTFGGLCKNNRRPKIDIGVEIPDDGLPKDYRLQVFKVSSRRLDSIVSRAVGQGRGQAEKLILTGKVQINEEDIPKKAAYYVQQNDIIDIWKQPVEGNTKFAEVHRIEIINYILTDQGYDINLKSWKDFYVQNWRDKN
;
A
#
# COMPACT_ATOMS: atom_id res chain seq x y z
N MET A 1 -53.53 12.45 5.95
CA MET A 1 -52.21 13.07 5.78
C MET A 1 -51.34 12.62 6.97
N THR A 2 -50.70 11.45 6.93
CA THR A 2 -49.27 11.19 6.55
C THR A 2 -48.30 12.12 7.29
N THR A 3 -47.37 11.70 8.17
CA THR A 3 -46.75 10.39 8.45
C THR A 3 -46.09 10.39 9.84
N LEU A 4 -46.05 9.20 10.46
CA LEU A 4 -45.59 8.86 11.80
C LEU A 4 -44.06 8.87 11.95
N THR A 5 -43.54 9.38 13.08
CA THR A 5 -42.14 9.23 13.51
C THR A 5 -42.02 8.03 14.45
N ILE A 6 -41.22 7.03 14.07
CA ILE A 6 -41.07 5.76 14.78
C ILE A 6 -39.92 5.83 15.81
N SER A 7 -40.38 5.63 17.04
CA SER A 7 -39.82 5.16 18.31
C SER A 7 -38.55 4.29 18.38
N ARG A 8 -37.90 4.43 19.57
CA ARG A 8 -37.37 3.38 20.49
C ARG A 8 -36.11 2.61 20.05
N LEU A 9 -35.18 2.20 20.90
CA LEU A 9 -35.25 1.71 22.28
C LEU A 9 -33.80 1.66 22.84
N LEU A 10 -33.54 2.28 23.99
CA LEU A 10 -32.41 1.92 24.85
C LEU A 10 -32.98 1.66 26.25
N ARG A 11 -32.89 0.40 26.69
CA ARG A 11 -33.05 0.00 28.09
C ARG A 11 -32.13 -1.17 28.35
N LEU A 12 -31.20 -0.98 29.27
CA LEU A 12 -30.69 -2.03 30.16
C LEU A 12 -30.28 -1.35 31.48
N ASN A 13 -31.21 -1.45 32.44
CA ASN A 13 -31.08 -1.67 33.89
C ASN A 13 -29.65 -1.95 34.42
N HIS A 14 -29.27 -1.77 35.69
CA HIS A 14 -29.79 -1.15 36.92
C HIS A 14 -28.69 -1.43 37.98
N THR A 15 -28.31 -0.37 38.71
CA THR A 15 -27.76 -0.28 40.09
C THR A 15 -26.47 -0.94 40.57
N SER A 16 -25.90 -0.15 41.50
CA SER A 16 -25.19 -0.50 42.73
C SER A 16 -23.66 -0.55 42.53
N ASP A 17 -22.84 0.20 43.26
CA ASP A 17 -23.03 1.19 44.32
C ASP A 17 -21.64 1.76 44.67
N TYR A 18 -21.63 2.97 45.24
CA TYR A 18 -20.56 3.62 46.03
C TYR A 18 -19.12 3.70 45.49
N GLY A 19 -18.64 4.94 45.29
CA GLY A 19 -17.22 5.22 45.52
C GLY A 19 -16.60 6.34 44.70
N THR A 20 -16.79 7.58 45.15
CA THR A 20 -15.80 8.66 45.05
C THR A 20 -15.57 9.31 43.69
N ILE A 21 -16.39 10.36 43.50
CA ILE A 21 -16.19 11.54 42.67
C ILE A 21 -14.82 12.17 42.99
N ASN A 22 -14.01 12.49 41.96
CA ASN A 22 -13.31 13.77 41.91
C ASN A 22 -12.79 14.11 40.50
N VAL A 23 -13.50 15.08 39.92
CA VAL A 23 -12.99 16.23 39.15
C VAL A 23 -12.38 15.97 37.76
N LEU A 24 -13.26 16.06 36.76
CA LEU A 24 -12.94 16.51 35.42
C LEU A 24 -12.43 17.95 35.45
N ARG A 25 -11.14 18.15 35.23
CA ARG A 25 -10.60 19.42 34.70
C ARG A 25 -9.20 19.17 34.13
N GLU A 26 -9.09 19.17 32.82
CA GLU A 26 -8.11 19.95 32.04
C GLU A 26 -7.99 19.36 30.63
N PHE A 27 -8.64 20.06 29.69
CA PHE A 27 -8.24 20.05 28.30
C PHE A 27 -6.84 20.70 28.22
N GLN A 28 -5.80 19.87 28.19
CA GLN A 28 -4.45 20.30 27.85
C GLN A 28 -3.90 19.38 26.76
N THR A 29 -3.98 19.89 25.53
CA THR A 29 -2.84 19.97 24.60
C THR A 29 -1.89 18.77 24.54
N PHE A 30 -2.26 17.70 23.84
CA PHE A 30 -1.29 16.75 23.29
C PHE A 30 -0.91 17.15 21.86
N GLY A 31 -0.13 18.24 21.78
CA GLY A 31 0.76 18.46 20.65
C GLY A 31 1.98 17.58 20.79
N GLY A 32 2.32 16.84 19.74
CA GLY A 32 3.61 16.18 19.59
C GLY A 32 3.65 14.74 20.10
N LEU A 33 3.53 13.79 19.18
CA LEU A 33 4.13 12.44 19.26
C LEU A 33 4.02 11.73 17.89
N CYS A 34 4.53 12.36 16.81
CA CYS A 34 4.97 11.62 15.63
C CYS A 34 6.29 10.90 15.96
N LYS A 35 6.25 9.94 16.90
CA LYS A 35 7.36 9.00 17.11
C LYS A 35 7.34 8.04 15.94
N ASN A 36 8.29 8.22 15.03
CA ASN A 36 8.62 7.29 13.97
C ASN A 36 8.94 5.92 14.59
N ASN A 37 7.94 5.03 14.70
CA ASN A 37 8.15 3.61 14.95
C ASN A 37 8.82 2.99 13.71
N ARG A 38 10.10 3.32 13.50
CA ARG A 38 10.96 2.61 12.55
C ARG A 38 11.20 1.23 13.14
N ARG A 39 10.44 0.24 12.66
CA ARG A 39 10.74 -1.17 12.92
C ARG A 39 12.20 -1.46 12.49
N PRO A 40 12.92 -2.35 13.20
CA PRO A 40 14.26 -2.76 12.82
C PRO A 40 14.30 -3.22 11.35
N LYS A 41 15.41 -2.89 10.69
CA LYS A 41 15.71 -3.31 9.32
C LYS A 41 16.02 -4.80 9.38
N ILE A 42 15.09 -5.62 8.90
CA ILE A 42 15.28 -7.07 8.79
C ILE A 42 16.24 -7.30 7.63
N ASP A 43 17.36 -7.97 7.89
CA ASP A 43 18.25 -8.43 6.84
C ASP A 43 17.53 -9.55 6.06
N ILE A 44 17.28 -9.29 4.78
CA ILE A 44 16.56 -10.18 3.88
C ILE A 44 17.53 -11.31 3.51
N GLY A 45 17.57 -12.37 4.31
CA GLY A 45 18.35 -13.59 4.05
C GLY A 45 17.72 -14.50 2.98
N VAL A 46 17.11 -13.92 1.95
CA VAL A 46 16.54 -14.71 0.84
C VAL A 46 17.67 -14.96 -0.15
N GLU A 47 17.95 -16.24 -0.41
CA GLU A 47 18.83 -16.69 -1.48
C GLU A 47 18.21 -16.27 -2.82
N ILE A 48 18.62 -15.13 -3.34
CA ILE A 48 18.18 -14.64 -4.64
C ILE A 48 19.06 -15.31 -5.69
N PRO A 49 18.48 -15.96 -6.72
CA PRO A 49 19.28 -16.51 -7.82
C PRO A 49 20.06 -15.38 -8.50
N ASP A 50 21.37 -15.56 -8.60
CA ASP A 50 22.28 -14.63 -9.26
C ASP A 50 22.10 -14.72 -10.79
N ASP A 51 21.71 -13.62 -11.41
CA ASP A 51 21.51 -13.52 -12.87
C ASP A 51 22.80 -13.14 -13.62
N GLY A 52 23.91 -12.94 -12.91
CA GLY A 52 25.19 -12.55 -13.49
C GLY A 52 25.20 -11.13 -14.05
N LEU A 53 24.13 -10.35 -13.85
CA LEU A 53 24.04 -8.95 -14.21
C LEU A 53 24.44 -8.06 -13.02
N PRO A 54 24.94 -6.84 -13.27
CA PRO A 54 25.10 -5.86 -12.22
C PRO A 54 23.79 -5.66 -11.45
N LYS A 55 23.92 -5.44 -10.14
CA LYS A 55 22.76 -5.25 -9.27
C LYS A 55 22.11 -3.88 -9.51
N ASP A 56 21.12 -3.86 -10.39
CA ASP A 56 20.41 -2.64 -10.78
C ASP A 56 19.15 -2.37 -9.91
N TYR A 57 18.85 -3.27 -8.97
CA TYR A 57 17.69 -3.18 -8.09
C TYR A 57 18.04 -2.93 -6.62
N ARG A 58 17.10 -2.28 -5.94
CA ARG A 58 17.13 -2.14 -4.49
C ARG A 58 16.21 -3.16 -3.83
N LEU A 59 16.75 -3.96 -2.91
CA LEU A 59 15.96 -4.80 -2.03
C LEU A 59 15.29 -3.95 -0.95
N GLN A 60 13.98 -4.10 -0.82
CA GLN A 60 13.16 -3.36 0.15
C GLN A 60 12.15 -4.28 0.83
N VAL A 61 11.79 -3.93 2.06
CA VAL A 61 10.70 -4.59 2.80
C VAL A 61 9.56 -3.59 2.98
N PHE A 62 8.41 -3.88 2.37
CA PHE A 62 7.20 -3.10 2.56
C PHE A 62 6.35 -3.69 3.68
N LYS A 63 6.12 -2.86 4.69
CA LYS A 63 5.27 -3.18 5.84
C LYS A 63 3.87 -2.68 5.54
N VAL A 64 2.95 -3.60 5.26
CA VAL A 64 1.57 -3.30 4.84
C VAL A 64 0.58 -4.11 5.65
N SER A 65 -0.62 -3.58 5.90
CA SER A 65 -1.66 -4.32 6.63
C SER A 65 -2.29 -5.46 5.80
N SER A 66 -2.20 -5.38 4.47
CA SER A 66 -2.80 -6.34 3.55
C SER A 66 -1.99 -6.47 2.27
N ARG A 67 -2.15 -7.60 1.56
CA ARG A 67 -1.54 -7.86 0.24
C ARG A 67 -2.25 -7.16 -0.94
N ARG A 68 -3.10 -6.18 -0.66
CA ARG A 68 -3.84 -5.47 -1.72
C ARG A 68 -2.88 -4.65 -2.58
N LEU A 69 -3.12 -4.66 -3.88
CA LEU A 69 -2.33 -3.91 -4.87
C LEU A 69 -2.22 -2.42 -4.50
N ASP A 70 -3.33 -1.79 -4.14
CA ASP A 70 -3.34 -0.37 -3.77
C ASP A 70 -2.46 -0.06 -2.55
N SER A 71 -2.37 -1.00 -1.60
CA SER A 71 -1.50 -0.86 -0.44
C SER A 71 -0.02 -0.91 -0.85
N ILE A 72 0.35 -1.84 -1.73
CA ILE A 72 1.73 -2.00 -2.22
C ILE A 72 2.13 -0.79 -3.09
N VAL A 73 1.29 -0.40 -4.05
CA VAL A 73 1.52 0.75 -4.93
C VAL A 73 1.62 2.05 -4.12
N SER A 74 0.82 2.23 -3.07
CA SER A 74 0.93 3.42 -2.20
C SER A 74 2.32 3.52 -1.54
N ARG A 75 2.88 2.39 -1.12
CA ARG A 75 4.21 2.32 -0.51
C ARG A 75 5.33 2.51 -1.53
N ALA A 76 5.14 2.01 -2.75
CA ALA A 76 6.06 2.17 -3.86
C ALA A 76 6.21 3.64 -4.27
N VAL A 77 5.09 4.30 -4.53
CA VAL A 77 5.04 5.70 -4.99
C VAL A 77 5.32 6.68 -3.84
N GLY A 78 5.10 6.26 -2.59
CA GLY A 78 5.21 7.12 -1.42
C GLY A 78 4.05 8.11 -1.28
N GLN A 79 2.92 7.82 -1.94
CA GLN A 79 1.70 8.64 -1.90
C GLN A 79 0.59 7.92 -1.13
N GLY A 80 -0.46 8.66 -0.75
CA GLY A 80 -1.62 8.08 -0.05
C GLY A 80 -2.37 7.05 -0.91
N ARG A 81 -3.12 6.14 -0.25
CA ARG A 81 -3.88 5.07 -0.93
C ARG A 81 -4.84 5.57 -2.00
N GLY A 82 -5.48 6.72 -1.81
CA GLY A 82 -6.38 7.31 -2.82
C GLY A 82 -5.68 7.68 -4.13
N GLN A 83 -4.41 8.12 -4.08
CA GLN A 83 -3.62 8.36 -5.30
C GLN A 83 -3.20 7.04 -5.95
N ALA A 84 -2.80 6.05 -5.15
CA ALA A 84 -2.47 4.72 -5.67
C ALA A 84 -3.67 4.08 -6.40
N GLU A 85 -4.87 4.20 -5.84
CA GLU A 85 -6.10 3.74 -6.48
C GLU A 85 -6.39 4.48 -7.79
N LYS A 86 -6.21 5.81 -7.81
CA LYS A 86 -6.33 6.61 -9.04
C LYS A 86 -5.34 6.15 -10.12
N LEU A 87 -4.09 5.81 -9.77
CA LEU A 87 -3.11 5.29 -10.73
C LEU A 87 -3.56 3.95 -11.33
N ILE A 88 -4.09 3.05 -10.51
CA ILE A 88 -4.59 1.74 -10.96
C ILE A 88 -5.80 1.93 -11.88
N LEU A 89 -6.77 2.77 -11.49
CA LEU A 89 -7.98 3.04 -12.28
C LEU A 89 -7.69 3.75 -13.62
N THR A 90 -6.64 4.57 -13.68
CA THR A 90 -6.23 5.28 -14.90
C THR A 90 -5.36 4.44 -15.84
N GLY A 91 -5.11 3.16 -15.51
CA GLY A 91 -4.29 2.25 -16.32
C GLY A 91 -2.80 2.59 -16.29
N LYS A 92 -2.33 3.26 -15.23
CA LYS A 92 -0.89 3.55 -15.02
C LYS A 92 -0.16 2.43 -14.28
N VAL A 93 -0.87 1.38 -13.87
CA VAL A 93 -0.28 0.22 -13.20
C VAL A 93 -0.61 -1.03 -13.99
N GLN A 94 0.41 -1.81 -14.30
CA GLN A 94 0.31 -3.09 -15.00
C GLN A 94 0.84 -4.19 -14.08
N ILE A 95 0.29 -5.40 -14.20
CA ILE A 95 0.76 -6.58 -13.45
C ILE A 95 1.11 -7.67 -14.44
N ASN A 96 2.30 -8.26 -14.28
CA ASN A 96 2.83 -9.36 -15.09
C ASN A 96 2.84 -9.05 -16.60
N GLU A 97 3.09 -7.79 -16.96
CA GLU A 97 3.10 -7.33 -18.37
C GLU A 97 1.76 -7.57 -19.11
N GLU A 98 0.65 -7.74 -18.36
CA GLU A 98 -0.70 -7.85 -18.91
C GLU A 98 -1.43 -6.50 -18.88
N ASP A 99 -1.83 -5.97 -20.04
CA ASP A 99 -2.62 -4.70 -20.15
C ASP A 99 -4.09 -4.86 -19.68
N ILE A 100 -4.37 -5.90 -18.89
CA ILE A 100 -5.70 -6.14 -18.34
C ILE A 100 -5.82 -5.32 -17.05
N PRO A 101 -6.71 -4.31 -16.99
CA PRO A 101 -6.84 -3.49 -15.79
C PRO A 101 -7.33 -4.33 -14.62
N LYS A 102 -6.42 -4.63 -13.69
CA LYS A 102 -6.76 -5.35 -12.45
C LYS A 102 -7.42 -4.39 -11.46
N LYS A 103 -8.34 -4.92 -10.65
CA LYS A 103 -8.99 -4.12 -9.60
C LYS A 103 -7.95 -3.69 -8.57
N ALA A 104 -8.11 -2.50 -8.00
CA ALA A 104 -7.25 -2.02 -6.90
C ALA A 104 -7.22 -2.98 -5.68
N ALA A 105 -8.29 -3.75 -5.50
CA ALA A 105 -8.41 -4.80 -4.48
C ALA A 105 -7.78 -6.16 -4.87
N TYR A 106 -7.01 -6.23 -5.97
CA TYR A 106 -6.27 -7.43 -6.34
C TYR A 106 -5.27 -7.83 -5.24
N TYR A 107 -5.24 -9.11 -4.88
CA TYR A 107 -4.30 -9.66 -3.91
C TYR A 107 -3.04 -10.13 -4.62
N VAL A 108 -1.95 -9.41 -4.39
CA VAL A 108 -0.65 -9.70 -5.01
C VAL A 108 -0.08 -11.01 -4.47
N GLN A 109 0.48 -11.80 -5.37
CA GLN A 109 1.09 -13.11 -5.11
C GLN A 109 2.62 -13.03 -5.11
N GLN A 110 3.27 -14.11 -4.71
CA GLN A 110 4.73 -14.23 -4.85
C GLN A 110 5.07 -14.32 -6.34
N ASN A 111 6.20 -13.74 -6.73
CA ASN A 111 6.70 -13.64 -8.10
C ASN A 111 5.85 -12.77 -9.05
N ASP A 112 4.86 -12.02 -8.53
CA ASP A 112 4.17 -11.00 -9.33
C ASP A 112 5.12 -9.82 -9.63
N ILE A 113 5.07 -9.35 -10.87
CA ILE A 113 5.77 -8.15 -11.36
C ILE A 113 4.75 -7.03 -11.49
N ILE A 114 5.01 -5.90 -10.86
CA ILE A 114 4.15 -4.71 -10.87
C ILE A 114 4.93 -3.58 -11.51
N ASP A 115 4.42 -3.05 -12.62
CA ASP A 115 4.99 -1.90 -13.31
C ASP A 115 4.12 -0.67 -13.07
N ILE A 116 4.73 0.39 -12.54
CA ILE A 116 4.06 1.67 -12.31
C ILE A 116 4.60 2.69 -13.31
N TRP A 117 3.75 3.10 -14.24
CA TRP A 117 4.09 4.09 -15.26
C TRP A 117 4.42 5.44 -14.63
N LYS A 118 5.59 6.00 -14.97
CA LYS A 118 5.98 7.35 -14.55
C LYS A 118 5.79 8.39 -15.66
N GLN A 119 6.50 8.19 -16.77
CA GLN A 119 6.60 9.15 -17.87
C GLN A 119 7.01 8.45 -19.17
N PRO A 120 6.65 8.99 -20.35
CA PRO A 120 7.22 8.52 -21.61
C PRO A 120 8.70 8.88 -21.67
N VAL A 121 9.51 8.08 -22.37
CA VAL A 121 10.92 8.38 -22.55
C VAL A 121 11.07 9.62 -23.45
N GLU A 122 11.84 10.60 -23.00
CA GLU A 122 12.13 11.80 -23.78
C GLU A 122 12.79 11.42 -25.11
N GLY A 123 12.20 11.85 -26.22
CA GLY A 123 12.68 11.54 -27.57
C GLY A 123 12.19 10.21 -28.16
N ASN A 124 11.57 9.32 -27.37
CA ASN A 124 10.98 8.09 -27.91
C ASN A 124 9.69 7.69 -27.16
N THR A 125 8.54 8.09 -27.71
CA THR A 125 7.22 7.79 -27.11
C THR A 125 6.87 6.30 -27.11
N LYS A 126 7.61 5.47 -27.86
CA LYS A 126 7.42 4.01 -27.87
C LYS A 126 7.83 3.38 -26.55
N PHE A 127 8.71 4.00 -25.79
CA PHE A 127 9.12 3.50 -24.47
C PHE A 127 8.57 4.39 -23.36
N ALA A 128 8.33 3.78 -22.21
CA ALA A 128 7.97 4.45 -20.99
C ALA A 128 8.99 4.12 -19.91
N GLU A 129 9.29 5.11 -19.09
CA GLU A 129 9.99 4.92 -17.83
C GLU A 129 8.96 4.49 -16.77
N VAL A 130 9.27 3.41 -16.08
CA VAL A 130 8.40 2.77 -15.09
C VAL A 130 9.17 2.47 -13.83
N HIS A 131 8.45 2.47 -12.70
CA HIS A 131 8.94 1.91 -11.45
C HIS A 131 8.48 0.46 -11.39
N ARG A 132 9.41 -0.47 -11.65
CA ARG A 132 9.17 -1.91 -11.61
C ARG A 132 9.39 -2.46 -10.21
N ILE A 133 8.48 -3.31 -9.77
CA ILE A 133 8.51 -4.01 -8.48
C ILE A 133 8.29 -5.50 -8.71
N GLU A 134 9.18 -6.32 -8.20
CA GLU A 134 9.03 -7.78 -8.23
C GLU A 134 8.87 -8.27 -6.79
N ILE A 135 7.79 -8.99 -6.52
CA ILE A 135 7.53 -9.56 -5.20
C ILE A 135 8.31 -10.87 -5.05
N ILE A 136 9.27 -10.90 -4.13
CA ILE A 136 10.06 -12.10 -3.85
C ILE A 136 9.24 -13.04 -2.97
N ASN A 137 8.87 -12.57 -1.78
CA ASN A 137 8.07 -13.30 -0.82
C ASN A 137 7.42 -12.34 0.19
N TYR A 138 6.58 -12.87 1.06
CA TYR A 138 5.96 -12.11 2.14
C TYR A 138 5.90 -12.96 3.41
N ILE A 139 6.11 -12.30 4.55
CA ILE A 139 6.04 -12.89 5.88
C ILE A 139 4.83 -12.29 6.60
N LEU A 140 3.95 -13.14 7.11
CA LEU A 140 2.84 -12.69 7.96
C LEU A 140 3.39 -12.39 9.36
N THR A 141 3.05 -11.21 9.88
CA THR A 141 3.42 -10.71 11.21
C THR A 141 2.16 -10.28 11.95
N ASP A 142 2.24 -10.08 13.26
CA ASP A 142 1.09 -9.63 14.08
C ASP A 142 0.52 -8.27 13.62
N GLN A 143 1.33 -7.48 12.90
CA GLN A 143 0.99 -6.14 12.44
C GLN A 143 0.59 -6.09 10.95
N GLY A 144 0.46 -7.24 10.29
CA GLY A 144 0.18 -7.36 8.85
C GLY A 144 1.24 -8.15 8.11
N TYR A 145 1.63 -7.72 6.91
CA TYR A 145 2.59 -8.38 6.05
C TYR A 145 3.88 -7.56 5.93
N ASP A 146 5.01 -8.25 6.06
CA ASP A 146 6.33 -7.75 5.66
C ASP A 146 6.65 -8.38 4.30
N ILE A 147 6.50 -7.58 3.24
CA ILE A 147 6.66 -8.01 1.84
C ILE A 147 8.08 -7.67 1.39
N ASN A 148 8.86 -8.68 1.03
CA ASN A 148 10.19 -8.49 0.45
C ASN A 148 10.07 -8.39 -1.07
N LEU A 149 10.68 -7.36 -1.62
CA LEU A 149 10.60 -7.07 -3.04
C LEU A 149 11.91 -6.52 -3.59
N LYS A 150 12.10 -6.68 -4.90
CA LYS A 150 13.07 -5.94 -5.69
C LYS A 150 12.38 -4.71 -6.27
N SER A 151 13.05 -3.57 -6.24
CA SER A 151 12.55 -2.31 -6.77
C SER A 151 13.56 -1.72 -7.74
N TRP A 152 13.12 -1.46 -8.96
CA TRP A 152 13.83 -0.67 -9.98
C TRP A 152 13.11 0.65 -10.12
N LYS A 153 13.80 1.75 -9.83
CA LYS A 153 13.17 3.08 -9.94
C LYS A 153 12.96 3.47 -11.39
N ASP A 154 13.98 3.26 -12.22
CA ASP A 154 14.03 3.82 -13.57
C ASP A 154 14.20 2.64 -14.55
N PHE A 155 13.10 1.92 -14.79
CA PHE A 155 13.07 0.76 -15.69
C PHE A 155 12.40 1.15 -17.00
N TYR A 156 12.89 0.67 -18.14
CA TYR A 156 12.33 1.00 -19.44
C TYR A 156 11.46 -0.15 -19.96
N VAL A 157 10.22 0.15 -20.33
CA VAL A 157 9.26 -0.82 -20.90
C VAL A 157 8.64 -0.25 -22.17
N GLN A 158 8.16 -1.10 -23.06
CA GLN A 158 7.29 -0.68 -24.15
C GLN A 158 6.09 0.07 -23.60
N ASN A 159 5.78 1.24 -24.15
CA ASN A 159 4.72 2.11 -23.66
C ASN A 159 3.33 1.52 -23.99
N TRP A 160 2.77 0.73 -23.09
CA TRP A 160 1.44 0.12 -23.24
C TRP A 160 0.29 1.15 -23.24
N ARG A 161 0.58 2.40 -22.83
CA ARG A 161 -0.39 3.50 -22.92
C ARG A 161 -0.41 4.15 -24.31
N ASP A 162 0.61 3.94 -25.13
CA ASP A 162 0.66 4.42 -26.51
C ASP A 162 0.02 3.38 -27.43
N LYS A 163 -1.32 3.32 -27.40
CA LYS A 163 -2.12 2.50 -28.33
C LYS A 163 -2.25 3.25 -29.66
N ASN A 164 -1.13 3.39 -30.37
CA ASN A 164 -1.12 3.83 -31.77
C ASN A 164 -1.33 2.64 -32.70
#